data_AF-E8M9C0-F1
#
_entry.id   AF-E8M9C0-F1
#
_cell.length_a   1.000
_cell.length_b   1.000
_cell.length_c   1.000
_cell.angle_alpha   90.00
_cell.angle_beta   90.00
_cell.angle_gamma   90.00
#
_symmetry.space_group_name_H-M   'P 1'
#
loop_
_entity.id
_entity.type
_entity.pdbx_description
1 polymer ?
#
loop_
_entity_poly.entity_id
_entity_poly.type
_entity_poly.pdbx_seq_one_letter_code
_entity_poly.pdbx_strand_id
1 'polypeptide(L)'
;MTSPLPRRLRHIRKKQGITQEELGYKLGMEPAGASARISQYETGKHAPDYATVKRIADVLQAPVAYFYCEDDLLAEIVVQAARYSSATKLEILDFVETYCASK
;
A
#
# COMPACT_ATOMS: atom_id res chain seq x y z
N MET A 1 -17.21 -9.49 -4.39
CA MET A 1 -16.00 -9.40 -3.56
C MET A 1 -15.53 -7.96 -3.56
N THR A 2 -15.29 -7.39 -2.37
CA THR A 2 -14.88 -5.99 -2.22
C THR A 2 -13.36 -5.92 -2.30
N SER A 3 -12.81 -5.06 -3.17
CA SER A 3 -11.35 -4.87 -3.29
C SER A 3 -10.71 -4.55 -1.92
N PRO A 4 -9.51 -5.07 -1.58
CA PRO A 4 -8.80 -4.71 -0.35
C PRO A 4 -8.24 -3.28 -0.38
N LEU A 5 -8.20 -2.64 -1.55
CA LEU A 5 -7.59 -1.33 -1.77
C LEU A 5 -8.09 -0.24 -0.81
N PRO A 6 -9.42 -0.04 -0.59
CA PRO A 6 -9.90 1.03 0.28
C PRO A 6 -9.35 0.92 1.70
N ARG A 7 -9.38 -0.28 2.28
CA ARG A 7 -8.86 -0.52 3.64
C ARG A 7 -7.33 -0.46 3.69
N ARG A 8 -6.62 -0.94 2.67
CA ARG A 8 -5.15 -0.89 2.59
C ARG A 8 -4.66 0.55 2.47
N LEU A 9 -5.27 1.34 1.60
CA LEU A 9 -4.98 2.76 1.46
C LEU A 9 -5.15 3.50 2.79
N ARG A 10 -6.31 3.33 3.44
CA ARG A 10 -6.58 3.95 4.73
C ARG A 10 -5.59 3.51 5.81
N HIS A 11 -5.26 2.23 5.84
CA HIS A 11 -4.33 1.68 6.81
C HIS A 11 -2.94 2.28 6.68
N ILE A 12 -2.32 2.18 5.50
CA ILE A 12 -0.93 2.65 5.30
C ILE A 12 -0.84 4.17 5.40
N ARG A 13 -1.85 4.91 4.93
CA ARG A 13 -1.91 6.37 5.12
C ARG A 13 -1.88 6.74 6.60
N LYS A 14 -2.71 6.09 7.42
CA LYS A 14 -2.72 6.30 8.88
C LYS A 14 -1.41 5.89 9.54
N LYS A 15 -0.81 4.76 9.10
CA LYS A 15 0.51 4.29 9.59
C LYS A 15 1.62 5.30 9.30
N GLN A 16 1.55 6.00 8.16
CA GLN A 16 2.45 7.08 7.77
C GLN A 16 2.12 8.43 8.44
N GLY A 17 1.04 8.52 9.23
CA GLY A 17 0.67 9.72 9.98
C GLY A 17 0.16 10.89 9.13
N ILE A 18 -0.16 10.69 7.85
CA ILE A 18 -0.61 11.77 6.96
C ILE A 18 -2.14 11.85 6.84
N THR A 19 -2.68 13.06 6.66
CA THR A 19 -4.12 13.29 6.47
C THR A 19 -4.57 12.93 5.04
N GLN A 20 -5.89 12.82 4.82
CA GLN A 20 -6.44 12.63 3.47
C GLN A 20 -6.13 13.82 2.57
N GLU A 21 -6.14 15.02 3.14
CA GLU A 21 -5.82 16.26 2.44
C GLU A 21 -4.34 16.30 2.01
N GLU A 22 -3.43 16.00 2.94
CA GLU A 22 -1.99 15.90 2.67
C GLU A 22 -1.67 14.87 1.59
N LEU A 23 -2.32 13.70 1.63
CA LEU A 23 -2.15 12.70 0.58
C LEU A 23 -2.64 13.23 -0.78
N GLY A 24 -3.79 13.89 -0.82
CA GLY A 24 -4.29 14.52 -2.05
C GLY A 24 -3.33 15.58 -2.60
N TYR A 25 -2.78 16.44 -1.74
CA TYR A 25 -1.75 17.42 -2.14
C TYR A 25 -0.50 16.76 -2.72
N LYS A 26 0.03 15.72 -2.06
CA LYS A 26 1.20 14.97 -2.55
C LYS A 26 0.93 14.26 -3.89
N LEU A 27 -0.33 14.02 -4.24
CA LEU A 27 -0.75 13.47 -5.53
C LEU A 27 -1.01 14.54 -6.61
N GLY A 28 -0.79 15.81 -6.29
CA GLY A 28 -1.03 16.95 -7.18
C GLY A 28 -2.51 17.30 -7.36
N MET A 29 -3.36 16.98 -6.38
CA MET A 29 -4.77 17.37 -6.40
C MET A 29 -4.96 18.80 -5.91
N GLU A 30 -5.93 19.51 -6.48
CA GLU A 30 -6.32 20.84 -6.01
C GLU A 30 -6.85 20.80 -4.56
N PRO A 31 -6.56 21.84 -3.74
CA PRO A 31 -7.03 21.96 -2.35
C PRO A 31 -8.52 21.70 -2.18
N ALA A 32 -9.32 22.31 -3.08
CA ALA A 32 -10.77 22.17 -3.12
C ALA A 32 -11.15 20.79 -3.68
N GLY A 33 -10.98 19.74 -2.88
CA GLY A 33 -11.43 18.38 -3.22
C GLY A 33 -10.41 17.27 -2.99
N ALA A 34 -9.16 17.61 -2.64
CA ALA A 34 -8.11 16.64 -2.29
C ALA A 34 -8.60 15.63 -1.24
N SER A 35 -9.05 16.10 -0.08
CA SER A 35 -9.55 15.24 1.01
C SER A 35 -10.77 14.41 0.59
N ALA A 36 -11.72 14.99 -0.14
CA ALA A 36 -12.91 14.32 -0.62
C ALA A 36 -12.59 13.18 -1.59
N ARG A 37 -11.64 13.37 -2.52
CA ARG A 37 -11.23 12.34 -3.48
C ARG A 37 -10.55 11.16 -2.78
N ILE A 38 -9.63 11.43 -1.85
CA ILE A 38 -8.99 10.38 -1.06
C ILE A 38 -10.02 9.63 -0.20
N SER A 39 -10.96 10.35 0.42
CA SER A 39 -12.05 9.72 1.18
C SER A 39 -12.90 8.78 0.32
N GLN A 40 -13.19 9.15 -0.93
CA GLN A 40 -13.90 8.29 -1.87
C GLN A 40 -13.12 7.00 -2.19
N TYR A 41 -11.79 7.08 -2.30
CA TYR A 41 -10.94 5.90 -2.47
C TYR A 41 -10.92 5.02 -1.22
N GLU A 42 -10.78 5.61 -0.04
CA GLU A 42 -10.72 4.90 1.25
C GLU A 42 -12.04 4.25 1.67
N THR A 43 -13.16 4.77 1.16
CA THR A 43 -14.51 4.21 1.39
C THR A 43 -14.93 3.24 0.30
N GLY A 44 -14.16 3.13 -0.79
CA GLY A 44 -14.50 2.32 -1.95
C GLY A 44 -15.64 2.89 -2.80
N LYS A 45 -16.08 4.13 -2.55
CA LYS A 45 -17.07 4.82 -3.38
C LYS A 45 -16.57 5.01 -4.82
N HIS A 46 -15.28 5.25 -4.97
CA HIS A 46 -14.60 5.22 -6.27
C HIS A 46 -13.35 4.37 -6.16
N ALA A 47 -13.05 3.59 -7.20
CA ALA A 47 -11.80 2.89 -7.32
C ALA A 47 -10.81 3.77 -8.10
N PRO A 48 -9.61 4.05 -7.57
CA PRO A 48 -8.54 4.64 -8.38
C PRO A 48 -8.10 3.63 -9.45
N ASP A 49 -7.70 4.14 -10.61
CA ASP A 49 -7.06 3.33 -11.64
C ASP A 49 -5.65 2.90 -11.21
N TYR A 50 -5.08 1.94 -11.92
CA TYR A 50 -3.76 1.40 -11.58
C TYR A 50 -2.66 2.48 -11.60
N ALA A 51 -2.72 3.44 -12.51
CA ALA A 51 -1.77 4.54 -12.58
C ALA A 51 -1.85 5.45 -11.33
N THR A 52 -3.04 5.72 -10.83
CA THR A 52 -3.26 6.46 -9.59
C THR A 52 -2.79 5.66 -8.39
N VAL A 53 -3.00 4.34 -8.37
CA VAL A 53 -2.48 3.47 -7.30
C VAL A 53 -0.95 3.49 -7.28
N LYS A 54 -0.26 3.49 -8.42
CA LYS A 54 1.21 3.65 -8.45
C LYS A 54 1.65 4.96 -7.79
N ARG A 55 1.04 6.08 -8.15
CA ARG A 55 1.36 7.38 -7.54
C ARG A 55 1.12 7.40 -6.03
N ILE A 56 0.00 6.80 -5.60
CA ILE A 56 -0.32 6.60 -4.18
C ILE A 56 0.75 5.77 -3.48
N ALA A 57 1.18 4.67 -4.12
CA ALA A 57 2.19 3.76 -3.64
C ALA A 57 3.54 4.46 -3.44
N ASP A 58 3.95 5.29 -4.40
CA ASP A 58 5.17 6.10 -4.35
C ASP A 58 5.12 7.10 -3.18
N VAL A 59 4.00 7.83 -3.04
CA VAL A 59 3.81 8.81 -1.96
C VAL A 59 3.83 8.15 -0.57
N LEU A 60 3.25 6.96 -0.44
CA LEU A 60 3.11 6.23 0.82
C LEU A 60 4.27 5.26 1.09
N GLN A 61 5.27 5.22 0.19
CA GLN A 61 6.44 4.34 0.26
C GLN A 61 6.06 2.87 0.49
N ALA A 62 5.03 2.40 -0.21
CA ALA A 62 4.52 1.04 -0.12
C ALA A 62 4.50 0.38 -1.51
N PRO A 63 4.76 -0.93 -1.64
CA PRO A 63 4.61 -1.61 -2.93
C PRO A 63 3.17 -1.55 -3.43
N VAL A 64 2.99 -1.46 -4.75
CA VAL A 64 1.65 -1.53 -5.36
C VAL A 64 0.91 -2.82 -4.97
N ALA A 65 1.65 -3.93 -4.83
CA ALA A 65 1.10 -5.23 -4.39
C ALA A 65 0.39 -5.15 -3.03
N TYR A 66 0.82 -4.29 -2.12
CA TYR A 66 0.20 -4.09 -0.81
C TYR A 66 -1.28 -3.69 -0.92
N PHE A 67 -1.62 -2.82 -1.88
CA PHE A 67 -2.99 -2.32 -2.06
C PHE A 67 -3.96 -3.38 -2.56
N TYR A 68 -3.45 -4.50 -3.10
CA TYR A 68 -4.23 -5.61 -3.61
C TYR A 68 -4.10 -6.88 -2.76
N CYS A 69 -3.36 -6.82 -1.65
CA CYS A 69 -3.13 -7.97 -0.79
C CYS A 69 -4.29 -8.15 0.21
N GLU A 70 -5.04 -9.25 0.10
CA GLU A 70 -6.17 -9.53 1.01
C GLU A 70 -5.72 -10.01 2.39
N ASP A 71 -4.65 -10.79 2.49
CA ASP A 71 -4.16 -11.28 3.76
C ASP A 71 -3.40 -10.18 4.53
N ASP A 72 -3.74 -9.98 5.81
CA ASP A 72 -3.16 -8.92 6.64
C ASP A 72 -1.69 -9.17 6.99
N LEU A 73 -1.33 -10.43 7.23
CA LEU A 73 0.04 -10.81 7.55
C LEU A 73 0.94 -10.70 6.32
N LEU A 74 0.48 -11.21 5.17
CA LEU A 74 1.20 -11.08 3.90
C LEU A 74 1.36 -9.61 3.49
N ALA A 75 0.34 -8.77 3.71
CA ALA A 75 0.44 -7.35 3.42
C ALA A 75 1.54 -6.67 4.25
N GLU A 76 1.65 -6.99 5.55
CA GLU A 76 2.72 -6.47 6.40
C GLU A 76 4.09 -7.00 5.96
N ILE A 77 4.21 -8.29 5.63
CA ILE A 77 5.44 -8.89 5.10
C ILE A 77 5.88 -8.14 3.83
N VAL A 78 4.97 -7.91 2.88
CA VAL A 78 5.27 -7.20 1.62
C VAL A 78 5.80 -5.80 1.89
N VAL A 79 5.19 -5.06 2.81
CA VAL A 79 5.63 -3.69 3.17
C VAL A 79 6.99 -3.70 3.85
N GLN A 80 7.24 -4.63 4.77
CA GLN A 80 8.53 -4.71 5.46
C GLN A 80 9.64 -5.18 4.52
N ALA A 81 9.39 -6.24 3.75
CA ALA A 81 10.33 -6.78 2.77
C ALA A 81 10.75 -5.72 1.76
N ALA A 82 9.82 -4.86 1.32
CA ALA A 82 10.08 -3.82 0.33
C ALA A 82 11.21 -2.85 0.71
N ARG A 83 11.41 -2.60 2.01
CA ARG A 83 12.40 -1.65 2.56
C ARG A 83 13.84 -2.18 2.45
N TYR A 84 14.01 -3.47 2.26
CA TYR A 84 15.33 -4.08 2.19
C TYR A 84 15.91 -4.09 0.78
N SER A 85 17.24 -4.25 0.72
CA SER A 85 17.98 -4.43 -0.53
C SER A 85 17.58 -5.71 -1.26
N SER A 86 17.89 -5.82 -2.56
CA SER A 86 17.65 -7.06 -3.30
C SER A 86 18.42 -8.25 -2.70
N ALA A 87 19.64 -8.04 -2.18
CA ALA A 87 20.42 -9.09 -1.52
C ALA A 87 19.70 -9.63 -0.28
N THR A 88 19.24 -8.74 0.60
CA THR A 88 18.48 -9.13 1.80
C THR A 88 17.13 -9.76 1.45
N LYS A 89 16.47 -9.30 0.38
CA LYS A 89 15.23 -9.94 -0.11
C LYS A 89 15.48 -11.38 -0.59
N LEU A 90 16.64 -11.65 -1.20
CA LEU A 90 17.03 -13.02 -1.58
C LEU A 90 17.29 -13.88 -0.34
N GLU A 91 17.94 -13.35 0.70
CA GLU A 91 18.11 -14.06 1.97
C GLU A 91 16.77 -14.40 2.64
N ILE A 92 15.81 -13.46 2.62
CA ILE A 92 14.45 -13.71 3.13
C ILE A 92 13.75 -14.80 2.32
N LEU A 93 13.89 -14.76 0.99
CA LEU A 93 13.29 -15.76 0.11
C LEU A 93 13.86 -17.16 0.38
N ASP A 94 15.19 -17.27 0.42
CA ASP A 94 15.90 -18.52 0.73
C ASP A 94 15.48 -19.09 2.09
N PHE A 95 15.36 -18.24 3.12
CA PHE A 95 14.85 -18.66 4.42
C PHE A 95 13.44 -19.25 4.33
N VAL A 96 12.52 -18.62 3.60
CA VAL A 96 11.13 -19.11 3.47
C VAL A 96 11.08 -20.43 2.70
N GLU A 97 11.88 -20.58 1.65
CA GLU A 97 11.94 -21.80 0.84
C GLU A 97 12.54 -22.98 1.64
N THR A 98 13.62 -22.72 2.39
CA THR A 98 14.33 -23.76 3.16
C THR A 98 13.66 -24.11 4.47
N TYR A 99 12.97 -23.17 5.12
CA TYR A 99 12.21 -23.42 6.33
C TYR A 99 11.13 -24.49 6.12
N CYS A 100 10.48 -24.50 4.95
CA CYS A 100 9.52 -25.53 4.55
C CYS A 100 10.15 -26.90 4.29
N ALA A 101 11.42 -26.96 3.86
CA ALA A 101 12.14 -28.22 3.66
C ALA A 101 12.66 -28.83 4.98
N SER A 102 12.72 -28.03 6.05
CA SER A 102 13.22 -28.44 7.37
C SER A 102 12.13 -28.86 8.37
N LYS A 103 10.86 -28.82 7.95
CA LYS A 103 9.70 -29.36 8.68
C LYS A 103 9.13 -30.57 7.98
#